data_AF-A0A9D7YJP5-F1
#
_entry.id   AF-A0A9D7YJP5-F1
#
_cell.length_a   1.000
_cell.length_b   1.000
_cell.length_c   1.000
_cell.angle_alpha   90.00
_cell.angle_beta   90.00
_cell.angle_gamma   90.00
#
_symmetry.space_group_name_H-M   'P 1'
#
loop_
_entity.id
_entity.type
_entity.pdbx_description
1 polymer ?
#
loop_
_entity_poly.entity_id
_entity_poly.type
_entity_poly.pdbx_seq_one_letter_code
_entity_poly.pdbx_strand_id
1 'polypeptide(L)'
;MKHIKLILILSAPTAIAALAAPVWADATPECNDGPNPLSTECGSNSSATGGGATATGNGTNASGGFSTATGTNSTASGISSTATGGGSGATGTASTATGASSFATANFSTATGFTATASGEGGTATGYNSVASGGLGTATGFSSLASGDSSAATGAFSRAAGVVSIANGFSTRAFGRGDIATGSEALAGGTDSSTSNNTNGNIAIGASYLAIFGVPAPVGTPTQTTANGGNSVAIGTVAQATGQGAIALGGTSNANAVDATALGRGARANGVLATAVGAGSQARVSESTAVGTLAIAAGVKSTAIGNNAGAAGDQSLAAGYLAQSIGPVSTAVGAGAQSLGASSAALGNGAVAEGEFSTSLGPLSVAAGGNAPAPGAIAVSRSSNRKGLGA
;
A
#
# COMPACT_ATOMS: atom_id res chain seq x y z
N MET A 1 -97.33 55.18 -13.84
CA MET A 1 -97.12 53.95 -14.64
C MET A 1 -95.80 54.09 -15.38
N LYS A 2 -94.72 53.47 -14.90
CA LYS A 2 -93.44 53.37 -15.64
C LYS A 2 -93.11 51.88 -15.74
N HIS A 3 -93.18 51.34 -16.95
CA HIS A 3 -92.85 49.95 -17.24
C HIS A 3 -91.37 49.81 -17.59
N ILE A 4 -90.76 48.86 -16.91
CA ILE A 4 -89.48 48.20 -17.15
C ILE A 4 -89.46 47.60 -18.57
N LYS A 5 -88.30 47.67 -19.25
CA LYS A 5 -87.87 46.59 -20.15
C LYS A 5 -86.35 46.56 -20.30
N LEU A 6 -85.81 45.49 -19.73
CA LEU A 6 -84.45 44.98 -19.81
C LEU A 6 -84.25 44.34 -21.19
N ILE A 7 -83.23 44.73 -21.96
CA ILE A 7 -82.76 43.99 -23.14
C ILE A 7 -81.26 43.76 -23.01
N LEU A 8 -80.94 42.47 -23.06
CA LEU A 8 -79.66 41.77 -22.93
C LEU A 8 -78.74 42.11 -24.12
N ILE A 9 -77.50 42.56 -23.87
CA ILE A 9 -76.47 42.68 -24.91
C ILE A 9 -75.41 41.61 -24.65
N LEU A 10 -75.33 40.64 -25.57
CA LEU A 10 -74.32 39.59 -25.63
C LEU A 10 -73.04 40.14 -26.29
N SER A 11 -71.90 39.81 -25.69
CA SER A 11 -70.53 40.20 -26.06
C SER A 11 -70.03 39.63 -27.39
N ALA A 12 -69.32 40.44 -28.18
CA ALA A 12 -68.38 39.98 -29.22
C ALA A 12 -66.94 40.33 -28.79
N PRO A 13 -65.95 39.41 -28.89
CA PRO A 13 -64.60 39.67 -28.42
C PRO A 13 -63.82 40.56 -29.41
N THR A 14 -63.18 41.58 -28.87
CA THR A 14 -62.16 42.40 -29.53
C THR A 14 -60.95 41.54 -29.89
N ALA A 15 -60.64 41.45 -31.18
CA ALA A 15 -59.39 40.89 -31.67
C ALA A 15 -58.24 41.82 -31.24
N ILE A 16 -57.44 41.38 -30.27
CA ILE A 16 -56.14 42.00 -29.96
C ILE A 16 -55.16 41.47 -31.01
N ALA A 17 -54.81 42.32 -31.98
CA ALA A 17 -53.69 42.09 -32.87
C ALA A 17 -52.40 42.18 -32.03
N ALA A 18 -51.84 41.03 -31.64
CA ALA A 18 -50.49 40.96 -31.12
C ALA A 18 -49.54 41.29 -32.27
N LEU A 19 -49.02 42.51 -32.29
CA LEU A 19 -47.83 42.86 -33.06
C LEU A 19 -46.67 42.03 -32.49
N ALA A 20 -46.37 40.91 -33.12
CA ALA A 20 -45.11 40.22 -32.92
C ALA A 20 -44.01 41.18 -33.38
N ALA A 21 -43.35 41.85 -32.43
CA ALA A 21 -42.09 42.50 -32.73
C ALA A 21 -41.13 41.41 -33.24
N PRO A 22 -40.44 41.60 -34.37
CA PRO A 22 -39.40 40.67 -34.78
C PRO A 22 -38.37 40.61 -33.66
N VAL A 23 -38.17 39.43 -33.09
CA VAL A 23 -37.05 39.17 -32.18
C VAL A 23 -35.80 39.31 -33.05
N TRP A 24 -35.09 40.43 -32.92
CA TRP A 24 -33.80 40.61 -33.58
C TRP A 24 -32.82 39.64 -32.94
N ALA A 25 -32.56 38.52 -33.59
CA ALA A 25 -31.26 37.88 -33.48
C ALA A 25 -30.21 38.90 -33.96
N ASP A 26 -29.18 39.11 -33.15
CA ASP A 26 -28.02 39.92 -33.52
C ASP A 26 -27.41 39.39 -34.83
N ALA A 27 -26.88 40.29 -35.66
CA ALA A 27 -26.50 40.05 -37.05
C ALA A 27 -25.16 39.33 -37.24
N THR A 28 -24.43 39.03 -36.15
CA THR A 28 -23.28 38.13 -36.21
C THR A 28 -23.76 36.69 -36.04
N PRO A 29 -23.51 35.78 -37.00
CA PRO A 29 -23.77 34.36 -36.80
C PRO A 29 -23.08 33.88 -35.52
N GLU A 30 -23.84 33.28 -34.60
CA GLU A 30 -23.31 32.78 -33.32
C GLU A 30 -22.18 31.78 -33.52
N CYS A 31 -22.13 31.13 -34.68
CA CYS A 31 -20.97 30.38 -35.15
C CYS A 31 -20.42 30.98 -36.44
N ASN A 32 -19.11 31.24 -36.52
CA ASN A 32 -18.44 31.73 -37.72
C ASN A 32 -17.09 31.01 -37.95
N ASP A 33 -16.56 31.17 -39.16
CA ASP A 33 -15.16 30.85 -39.42
C ASP A 33 -14.31 31.84 -38.63
N GLY A 34 -13.44 31.34 -37.77
CA GLY A 34 -12.53 32.18 -36.99
C GLY A 34 -11.46 32.87 -37.88
N PRO A 35 -10.59 33.71 -37.30
CA PRO A 35 -9.63 34.53 -38.05
C PRO A 35 -8.59 33.73 -38.86
N ASN A 36 -8.45 32.41 -38.62
CA ASN A 36 -7.50 31.54 -39.32
C ASN A 36 -8.22 30.46 -40.14
N PRO A 37 -7.55 29.88 -41.16
CA PRO A 37 -8.13 28.81 -41.96
C PRO A 37 -8.62 27.64 -41.10
N LEU A 38 -9.81 27.12 -41.44
CA LEU A 38 -10.44 25.96 -40.79
C LEU A 38 -10.70 26.13 -39.28
N SER A 39 -10.73 27.37 -38.77
CA SER A 39 -11.09 27.64 -37.38
C SER A 39 -12.60 27.87 -37.24
N THR A 40 -13.20 27.36 -36.16
CA THR A 40 -14.62 27.52 -35.84
C THR A 40 -14.74 28.23 -34.49
N GLU A 41 -15.44 29.35 -34.47
CA GLU A 41 -15.78 30.10 -33.26
C GLU A 41 -17.29 30.07 -33.09
N CYS A 42 -17.78 29.57 -31.95
CA CYS A 42 -19.21 29.57 -31.64
C CYS A 42 -19.54 29.93 -30.19
N GLY A 43 -20.37 30.96 -30.00
CA GLY A 43 -20.83 31.46 -28.70
C GLY A 43 -20.22 32.81 -28.30
N SER A 44 -20.88 33.51 -27.36
CA SER A 44 -20.47 34.88 -27.00
C SER A 44 -19.07 34.90 -26.35
N ASN A 45 -18.21 35.82 -26.79
CA ASN A 45 -16.82 35.95 -26.34
C ASN A 45 -15.99 34.66 -26.50
N SER A 46 -16.35 33.78 -27.44
CA SER A 46 -15.47 32.70 -27.84
C SER A 46 -14.32 33.25 -28.70
N SER A 47 -13.20 32.53 -28.78
CA SER A 47 -12.02 32.95 -29.54
C SER A 47 -11.28 31.73 -30.08
N ALA A 48 -11.28 31.54 -31.40
CA ALA A 48 -10.56 30.48 -32.11
C ALA A 48 -9.36 31.05 -32.91
N THR A 49 -8.28 31.42 -32.21
CA THR A 49 -7.10 32.09 -32.83
C THR A 49 -6.01 31.14 -33.33
N GLY A 50 -6.11 29.84 -33.04
CA GLY A 50 -5.24 28.83 -33.66
C GLY A 50 -5.73 28.42 -35.05
N GLY A 51 -4.81 28.14 -35.98
CA GLY A 51 -5.19 27.53 -37.27
C GLY A 51 -5.83 26.15 -37.06
N GLY A 52 -6.99 25.90 -37.66
CA GLY A 52 -7.75 24.65 -37.44
C GLY A 52 -8.38 24.50 -36.04
N ALA A 53 -8.43 25.57 -35.23
CA ALA A 53 -8.94 25.50 -33.87
C ALA A 53 -10.48 25.52 -33.80
N THR A 54 -11.08 24.87 -32.81
CA THR A 54 -12.52 24.90 -32.55
C THR A 54 -12.78 25.46 -31.16
N ALA A 55 -13.50 26.58 -31.04
CA ALA A 55 -13.93 27.18 -29.79
C ALA A 55 -15.47 27.22 -29.73
N THR A 56 -16.10 26.46 -28.82
CA THR A 56 -17.55 26.38 -28.70
C THR A 56 -18.03 26.56 -27.26
N GLY A 57 -18.71 27.67 -26.98
CA GLY A 57 -19.28 28.02 -25.69
C GLY A 57 -18.92 29.44 -25.25
N ASN A 58 -19.64 29.96 -24.26
CA ASN A 58 -19.41 31.31 -23.73
C ASN A 58 -18.01 31.45 -23.11
N GLY A 59 -17.23 32.44 -23.55
CA GLY A 59 -15.90 32.74 -22.99
C GLY A 59 -14.82 31.69 -23.29
N THR A 60 -15.01 30.83 -24.29
CA THR A 60 -14.03 29.79 -24.67
C THR A 60 -12.83 30.35 -25.42
N ASN A 61 -11.63 29.78 -25.20
CA ASN A 61 -10.42 30.20 -25.90
C ASN A 61 -9.63 29.01 -26.45
N ALA A 62 -9.66 28.83 -27.78
CA ALA A 62 -8.86 27.87 -28.52
C ALA A 62 -7.75 28.61 -29.31
N SER A 63 -6.57 28.74 -28.70
CA SER A 63 -5.44 29.53 -29.26
C SER A 63 -4.29 28.65 -29.79
N GLY A 64 -4.26 27.37 -29.44
CA GLY A 64 -3.30 26.43 -30.02
C GLY A 64 -3.71 26.00 -31.43
N GLY A 65 -2.75 25.77 -32.33
CA GLY A 65 -3.03 25.17 -33.64
C GLY A 65 -3.70 23.80 -33.48
N PHE A 66 -4.77 23.53 -34.22
CA PHE A 66 -5.61 22.32 -34.10
C PHE A 66 -6.17 22.06 -32.70
N SER A 67 -6.31 23.09 -31.86
CA SER A 67 -6.87 22.95 -30.51
C SER A 67 -8.39 22.89 -30.53
N THR A 68 -8.99 22.24 -29.52
CA THR A 68 -10.45 22.19 -29.34
C THR A 68 -10.79 22.65 -27.93
N ALA A 69 -11.49 23.78 -27.78
CA ALA A 69 -12.04 24.27 -26.53
C ALA A 69 -13.58 24.26 -26.60
N THR A 70 -14.22 23.43 -25.79
CA THR A 70 -15.69 23.36 -25.67
C THR A 70 -16.11 23.52 -24.21
N GLY A 71 -17.24 24.18 -23.97
CA GLY A 71 -17.80 24.38 -22.62
C GLY A 71 -17.42 25.73 -22.02
N THR A 72 -18.32 26.32 -21.22
CA THR A 72 -18.16 27.69 -20.70
C THR A 72 -16.80 27.94 -20.06
N ASN A 73 -16.09 28.99 -20.49
CA ASN A 73 -14.77 29.41 -20.01
C ASN A 73 -13.66 28.35 -20.16
N SER A 74 -13.77 27.36 -21.06
CA SER A 74 -12.67 26.43 -21.32
C SER A 74 -11.54 27.07 -22.13
N THR A 75 -10.31 26.64 -21.89
CA THR A 75 -9.10 27.14 -22.57
C THR A 75 -8.27 25.99 -23.11
N ALA A 76 -8.05 25.98 -24.43
CA ALA A 76 -7.14 25.07 -25.12
C ALA A 76 -6.05 25.90 -25.82
N SER A 77 -4.91 26.10 -25.17
CA SER A 77 -3.81 26.93 -25.69
C SER A 77 -2.61 26.13 -26.20
N GLY A 78 -2.52 24.85 -25.86
CA GLY A 78 -1.50 23.97 -26.42
C GLY A 78 -1.80 23.57 -27.87
N ILE A 79 -0.77 23.35 -28.68
CA ILE A 79 -0.93 22.78 -30.03
C ILE A 79 -1.57 21.39 -29.91
N SER A 80 -2.62 21.13 -30.70
CA SER A 80 -3.41 19.88 -30.66
C SER A 80 -3.99 19.55 -29.28
N SER A 81 -4.22 20.56 -28.43
CA SER A 81 -4.82 20.38 -27.11
C SER A 81 -6.35 20.30 -27.18
N THR A 82 -6.96 19.63 -26.21
CA THR A 82 -8.43 19.45 -26.12
C THR A 82 -8.92 19.80 -24.72
N ALA A 83 -9.76 20.82 -24.57
CA ALA A 83 -10.39 21.24 -23.31
C ALA A 83 -11.92 21.24 -23.46
N THR A 84 -12.66 20.29 -22.87
CA THR A 84 -14.11 20.17 -23.11
C THR A 84 -14.99 20.37 -21.87
N GLY A 85 -14.40 20.44 -20.68
CA GLY A 85 -15.12 20.71 -19.44
C GLY A 85 -15.33 22.22 -19.21
N GLY A 86 -16.41 22.62 -18.54
CA GLY A 86 -16.59 24.01 -18.12
C GLY A 86 -15.43 24.47 -17.22
N GLY A 87 -14.75 25.56 -17.59
CA GLY A 87 -13.56 26.07 -16.91
C GLY A 87 -12.32 25.15 -17.01
N SER A 88 -12.31 24.16 -17.90
CA SER A 88 -11.14 23.29 -18.11
C SER A 88 -10.01 24.01 -18.84
N GLY A 89 -8.76 23.63 -18.55
CA GLY A 89 -7.56 24.21 -19.16
C GLY A 89 -6.62 23.13 -19.71
N ALA A 90 -6.47 23.06 -21.02
CA ALA A 90 -5.48 22.23 -21.71
C ALA A 90 -4.40 23.14 -22.33
N THR A 91 -3.33 23.40 -21.57
CA THR A 91 -2.28 24.37 -21.96
C THR A 91 -1.01 23.70 -22.48
N GLY A 92 -0.82 22.41 -22.23
CA GLY A 92 0.31 21.65 -22.76
C GLY A 92 0.10 21.23 -24.22
N THR A 93 1.19 21.01 -24.95
CA THR A 93 1.12 20.44 -26.31
C THR A 93 0.50 19.04 -26.26
N ALA A 94 -0.47 18.76 -27.14
CA ALA A 94 -1.22 17.50 -27.17
C ALA A 94 -1.84 17.10 -25.81
N SER A 95 -2.18 18.08 -24.97
CA SER A 95 -2.82 17.84 -23.67
C SER A 95 -4.34 17.71 -23.79
N THR A 96 -4.97 16.97 -22.87
CA THR A 96 -6.42 16.73 -22.86
C THR A 96 -7.02 17.00 -21.48
N ALA A 97 -7.93 17.96 -21.37
CA ALA A 97 -8.65 18.34 -20.15
C ALA A 97 -10.18 18.25 -20.35
N THR A 98 -10.84 17.16 -19.95
CA THR A 98 -12.26 16.95 -20.25
C THR A 98 -13.20 17.12 -19.06
N GLY A 99 -12.67 17.05 -17.83
CA GLY A 99 -13.46 17.29 -16.61
C GLY A 99 -13.74 18.78 -16.39
N ALA A 100 -14.86 19.12 -15.77
CA ALA A 100 -15.10 20.52 -15.40
C ALA A 100 -14.05 20.99 -14.38
N SER A 101 -13.49 22.18 -14.62
CA SER A 101 -12.35 22.75 -13.88
C SER A 101 -11.12 21.83 -13.83
N SER A 102 -10.95 20.93 -14.80
CA SER A 102 -9.74 20.11 -14.91
C SER A 102 -8.61 20.86 -15.62
N PHE A 103 -7.36 20.55 -15.28
CA PHE A 103 -6.18 21.22 -15.82
C PHE A 103 -5.13 20.21 -16.29
N ALA A 104 -4.87 20.19 -17.60
CA ALA A 104 -3.80 19.42 -18.23
C ALA A 104 -2.74 20.41 -18.73
N THR A 105 -1.75 20.73 -17.88
CA THR A 105 -0.87 21.89 -18.10
C THR A 105 0.47 21.53 -18.75
N ALA A 106 0.89 20.28 -18.65
CA ALA A 106 2.13 19.78 -19.24
C ALA A 106 1.91 19.11 -20.62
N ASN A 107 2.98 18.95 -21.40
CA ASN A 107 2.91 18.28 -22.69
C ASN A 107 2.43 16.82 -22.52
N PHE A 108 1.59 16.36 -23.44
CA PHE A 108 1.01 15.01 -23.47
C PHE A 108 0.18 14.64 -22.23
N SER A 109 -0.14 15.60 -21.36
CA SER A 109 -0.86 15.34 -20.11
C SER A 109 -2.37 15.15 -20.35
N THR A 110 -3.02 14.35 -19.49
CA THR A 110 -4.46 14.05 -19.58
C THR A 110 -5.13 14.22 -18.22
N ALA A 111 -6.15 15.08 -18.12
CA ALA A 111 -6.95 15.33 -16.92
C ALA A 111 -8.45 15.19 -17.25
N THR A 112 -9.13 14.14 -16.74
CA THR A 112 -10.53 13.87 -17.13
C THR A 112 -11.54 13.96 -15.98
N GLY A 113 -11.08 13.97 -14.73
CA GLY A 113 -11.96 14.12 -13.56
C GLY A 113 -12.35 15.58 -13.28
N PHE A 114 -13.46 15.80 -12.57
CA PHE A 114 -13.78 17.12 -12.01
C PHE A 114 -12.61 17.59 -11.13
N THR A 115 -12.11 18.81 -11.36
CA THR A 115 -10.92 19.39 -10.69
C THR A 115 -9.65 18.54 -10.75
N ALA A 116 -9.55 17.58 -11.68
CA ALA A 116 -8.34 16.81 -11.88
C ALA A 116 -7.21 17.68 -12.43
N THR A 117 -5.98 17.47 -11.97
CA THR A 117 -4.80 18.23 -12.41
C THR A 117 -3.71 17.28 -12.88
N ALA A 118 -3.30 17.39 -14.15
CA ALA A 118 -2.15 16.71 -14.71
C ALA A 118 -1.08 17.75 -15.09
N SER A 119 -0.05 17.88 -14.27
CA SER A 119 1.04 18.86 -14.42
C SER A 119 2.42 18.24 -14.67
N GLY A 120 2.54 16.92 -14.61
CA GLY A 120 3.72 16.20 -15.10
C GLY A 120 3.64 15.93 -16.60
N GLU A 121 4.78 15.96 -17.31
CA GLU A 121 4.86 15.59 -18.73
C GLU A 121 4.36 14.15 -18.95
N GLY A 122 3.39 13.95 -19.84
CA GLY A 122 2.71 12.67 -20.04
C GLY A 122 1.90 12.18 -18.84
N GLY A 123 1.68 13.03 -17.82
CA GLY A 123 0.93 12.69 -16.62
C GLY A 123 -0.56 12.48 -16.91
N THR A 124 -1.17 11.53 -16.21
CA THR A 124 -2.59 11.16 -16.38
C THR A 124 -3.33 11.24 -15.05
N ALA A 125 -4.30 12.13 -14.93
CA ALA A 125 -5.16 12.31 -13.76
C ALA A 125 -6.62 11.99 -14.11
N THR A 126 -7.14 10.86 -13.61
CA THR A 126 -8.51 10.41 -13.87
C THR A 126 -9.25 10.15 -12.55
N GLY A 127 -10.11 11.08 -12.17
CA GLY A 127 -10.87 11.02 -10.92
C GLY A 127 -11.10 12.39 -10.31
N TYR A 128 -12.15 12.54 -9.50
CA TYR A 128 -12.45 13.80 -8.82
C TYR A 128 -11.25 14.23 -7.97
N ASN A 129 -10.74 15.45 -8.18
CA ASN A 129 -9.59 16.00 -7.46
C ASN A 129 -8.31 15.13 -7.52
N SER A 130 -8.16 14.29 -8.55
CA SER A 130 -6.93 13.53 -8.77
C SER A 130 -5.80 14.44 -9.26
N VAL A 131 -4.56 14.16 -8.85
CA VAL A 131 -3.39 14.97 -9.19
C VAL A 131 -2.24 14.08 -9.67
N ALA A 132 -1.81 14.30 -10.91
CA ALA A 132 -0.61 13.69 -11.48
C ALA A 132 0.44 14.77 -11.76
N SER A 133 1.37 14.96 -10.81
CA SER A 133 2.41 16.00 -10.90
C SER A 133 3.80 15.48 -11.23
N GLY A 134 4.06 14.18 -11.06
CA GLY A 134 5.29 13.54 -11.53
C GLY A 134 5.26 13.29 -13.04
N GLY A 135 6.41 13.35 -13.71
CA GLY A 135 6.50 13.02 -15.13
C GLY A 135 6.08 11.57 -15.37
N LEU A 136 5.27 11.28 -16.39
CA LEU A 136 4.64 9.97 -16.63
C LEU A 136 3.82 9.43 -15.45
N GLY A 137 3.48 10.27 -14.47
CA GLY A 137 2.71 9.89 -13.30
C GLY A 137 1.25 9.57 -13.65
N THR A 138 0.68 8.53 -13.05
CA THR A 138 -0.71 8.13 -13.27
C THR A 138 -1.49 8.16 -11.95
N ALA A 139 -2.43 9.10 -11.81
CA ALA A 139 -3.32 9.22 -10.67
C ALA A 139 -4.75 8.85 -11.09
N THR A 140 -5.26 7.72 -10.60
CA THR A 140 -6.63 7.26 -10.88
C THR A 140 -7.41 7.06 -9.58
N GLY A 141 -8.59 7.67 -9.45
CA GLY A 141 -9.43 7.62 -8.24
C GLY A 141 -9.74 8.97 -7.59
N PHE A 142 -10.64 8.97 -6.61
CA PHE A 142 -11.01 10.18 -5.86
C PHE A 142 -9.83 10.68 -5.03
N SER A 143 -9.39 11.92 -5.25
CA SER A 143 -8.27 12.54 -4.52
C SER A 143 -7.00 11.69 -4.49
N SER A 144 -6.70 10.93 -5.55
CA SER A 144 -5.43 10.23 -5.70
C SER A 144 -4.30 11.21 -6.09
N LEU A 145 -3.07 10.91 -5.67
CA LEU A 145 -1.90 11.74 -5.92
C LEU A 145 -0.72 10.89 -6.43
N ALA A 146 -0.32 11.11 -7.67
CA ALA A 146 0.92 10.57 -8.25
C ALA A 146 1.93 11.70 -8.43
N SER A 147 2.81 11.89 -7.44
CA SER A 147 3.79 12.99 -7.43
C SER A 147 5.22 12.56 -7.74
N GLY A 148 5.52 11.27 -7.69
CA GLY A 148 6.82 10.75 -8.13
C GLY A 148 6.87 10.56 -9.64
N ASP A 149 8.05 10.69 -10.24
CA ASP A 149 8.24 10.39 -11.67
C ASP A 149 7.98 8.90 -11.94
N SER A 150 7.25 8.61 -13.01
CA SER A 150 6.77 7.28 -13.41
C SER A 150 6.02 6.55 -12.30
N SER A 151 5.38 7.29 -11.38
CA SER A 151 4.60 6.71 -10.28
C SER A 151 3.15 6.41 -10.68
N ALA A 152 2.51 5.47 -9.97
CA ALA A 152 1.11 5.12 -10.19
C ALA A 152 0.34 5.11 -8.86
N ALA A 153 -0.64 6.00 -8.72
CA ALA A 153 -1.57 6.04 -7.59
C ALA A 153 -2.98 5.67 -8.08
N THR A 154 -3.44 4.47 -7.75
CA THR A 154 -4.73 3.91 -8.19
C THR A 154 -5.59 3.57 -6.99
N GLY A 155 -6.72 4.26 -6.82
CA GLY A 155 -7.64 4.11 -5.69
C GLY A 155 -7.92 5.44 -5.01
N ALA A 156 -9.05 5.53 -4.30
CA ALA A 156 -9.41 6.75 -3.58
C ALA A 156 -8.38 7.05 -2.48
N PHE A 157 -7.92 8.29 -2.39
CA PHE A 157 -6.91 8.77 -1.44
C PHE A 157 -5.55 8.06 -1.53
N SER A 158 -5.29 7.31 -2.61
CA SER A 158 -3.98 6.69 -2.84
C SER A 158 -2.91 7.75 -3.12
N ARG A 159 -1.69 7.52 -2.63
CA ARG A 159 -0.56 8.44 -2.83
C ARG A 159 0.72 7.69 -3.18
N ALA A 160 1.20 7.91 -4.40
CA ALA A 160 2.48 7.42 -4.91
C ALA A 160 3.44 8.62 -5.04
N ALA A 161 4.29 8.81 -4.03
CA ALA A 161 5.19 9.95 -3.93
C ALA A 161 6.63 9.62 -4.34
N GLY A 162 7.02 8.35 -4.30
CA GLY A 162 8.34 7.90 -4.73
C GLY A 162 8.47 7.77 -6.25
N VAL A 163 9.69 7.94 -6.76
CA VAL A 163 10.02 7.69 -8.17
C VAL A 163 9.81 6.20 -8.49
N VAL A 164 9.08 5.90 -9.57
CA VAL A 164 8.70 4.53 -10.00
C VAL A 164 7.93 3.78 -8.91
N SER A 165 7.22 4.50 -8.03
CA SER A 165 6.42 3.88 -6.96
C SER A 165 5.01 3.53 -7.41
N ILE A 166 4.40 2.55 -6.74
CA ILE A 166 3.05 2.08 -6.99
C ILE A 166 2.26 2.13 -5.67
N ALA A 167 1.15 2.86 -5.65
CA ALA A 167 0.17 2.86 -4.58
C ALA A 167 -1.19 2.41 -5.13
N ASN A 168 -1.64 1.20 -4.79
CA ASN A 168 -2.85 0.58 -5.33
C ASN A 168 -3.84 0.18 -4.23
N GLY A 169 -4.99 0.84 -4.17
CA GLY A 169 -6.06 0.61 -3.20
C GLY A 169 -6.44 1.86 -2.41
N PHE A 170 -7.49 1.75 -1.59
CA PHE A 170 -8.00 2.85 -0.76
C PHE A 170 -6.93 3.34 0.24
N SER A 171 -6.65 4.64 0.26
CA SER A 171 -5.75 5.29 1.24
C SER A 171 -4.34 4.66 1.32
N THR A 172 -3.86 4.09 0.21
CA THR A 172 -2.53 3.48 0.11
C THR A 172 -1.44 4.52 -0.03
N ARG A 173 -0.24 4.20 0.46
CA ARG A 173 0.88 5.14 0.49
C ARG A 173 2.20 4.47 0.13
N ALA A 174 2.88 4.99 -0.89
CA ALA A 174 4.21 4.57 -1.33
C ALA A 174 5.14 5.80 -1.42
N PHE A 175 6.15 5.90 -0.55
CA PHE A 175 6.98 7.11 -0.41
C PHE A 175 8.39 7.01 -0.99
N GLY A 176 8.99 5.82 -0.91
CA GLY A 176 10.32 5.57 -1.39
C GLY A 176 10.39 5.26 -2.88
N ARG A 177 11.60 5.36 -3.43
CA ARG A 177 11.84 4.99 -4.83
C ARG A 177 11.61 3.49 -5.01
N GLY A 178 10.79 3.13 -6.00
CA GLY A 178 10.46 1.75 -6.33
C GLY A 178 9.55 1.05 -5.32
N ASP A 179 8.93 1.81 -4.40
CA ASP A 179 8.02 1.24 -3.42
C ASP A 179 6.74 0.70 -4.05
N ILE A 180 6.22 -0.39 -3.50
CA ILE A 180 4.96 -1.01 -3.91
C ILE A 180 4.07 -1.13 -2.67
N ALA A 181 3.00 -0.34 -2.60
CA ALA A 181 1.96 -0.43 -1.59
C ALA A 181 0.64 -0.86 -2.23
N THR A 182 0.12 -2.04 -1.86
CA THR A 182 -1.12 -2.58 -2.41
C THR A 182 -2.07 -3.06 -1.31
N GLY A 183 -3.34 -2.68 -1.40
CA GLY A 183 -4.41 -3.03 -0.45
C GLY A 183 -4.73 -1.90 0.53
N SER A 184 -5.93 -1.92 1.11
CA SER A 184 -6.46 -0.79 1.89
C SER A 184 -5.50 -0.33 2.99
N GLU A 185 -5.11 0.95 2.97
CA GLU A 185 -4.21 1.60 3.93
C GLU A 185 -2.80 0.98 4.02
N ALA A 186 -2.37 0.18 3.03
CA ALA A 186 -0.99 -0.31 2.98
C ALA A 186 0.02 0.84 2.92
N LEU A 187 1.16 0.68 3.60
CA LEU A 187 2.23 1.66 3.68
C LEU A 187 3.58 1.04 3.32
N ALA A 188 4.13 1.46 2.18
CA ALA A 188 5.51 1.21 1.79
C ALA A 188 6.33 2.51 1.93
N GLY A 189 7.48 2.40 2.59
CA GLY A 189 8.39 3.52 2.85
C GLY A 189 8.15 4.25 4.18
N GLY A 190 8.93 5.30 4.42
CA GLY A 190 8.89 6.12 5.64
C GLY A 190 7.63 6.98 5.78
N THR A 191 7.55 7.80 6.84
CA THR A 191 6.47 8.78 6.99
C THR A 191 6.69 9.97 6.06
N ASP A 192 5.62 10.70 5.70
CA ASP A 192 5.52 11.85 4.76
C ASP A 192 6.64 12.92 4.78
N SER A 193 7.55 12.87 5.75
CA SER A 193 8.67 13.79 5.89
C SER A 193 9.92 13.22 5.22
N SER A 194 10.29 13.85 4.10
CA SER A 194 11.47 13.64 3.24
C SER A 194 12.82 13.62 3.98
N THR A 195 13.08 12.61 4.81
CA THR A 195 14.42 12.33 5.33
C THR A 195 14.80 10.88 5.10
N SER A 196 15.72 10.74 4.15
CA SER A 196 16.62 9.62 3.91
C SER A 196 17.01 8.86 5.17
N ASN A 197 16.32 7.76 5.45
CA ASN A 197 16.91 6.59 6.06
C ASN A 197 16.27 5.34 5.45
N ASN A 198 16.90 4.82 4.40
CA ASN A 198 16.67 3.47 3.89
C ASN A 198 15.18 3.14 3.67
N THR A 199 14.55 3.76 2.68
CA THR A 199 13.11 3.58 2.41
C THR A 199 12.83 3.14 0.98
N ASN A 200 13.81 2.68 0.22
CA ASN A 200 13.63 2.33 -1.19
C ASN A 200 13.36 0.85 -1.39
N GLY A 201 12.55 0.53 -2.39
CA GLY A 201 12.26 -0.84 -2.79
C GLY A 201 11.45 -1.60 -1.74
N ASN A 202 10.61 -0.90 -0.99
CA ASN A 202 9.77 -1.50 0.03
C ASN A 202 8.52 -2.11 -0.61
N ILE A 203 8.08 -3.27 -0.14
CA ILE A 203 6.87 -3.95 -0.63
C ILE A 203 5.91 -4.14 0.53
N ALA A 204 4.79 -3.42 0.53
CA ALA A 204 3.69 -3.58 1.48
C ALA A 204 2.44 -4.07 0.74
N ILE A 205 2.04 -5.32 0.93
CA ILE A 205 0.85 -5.90 0.29
C ILE A 205 -0.09 -6.44 1.35
N GLY A 206 -1.20 -5.77 1.59
CA GLY A 206 -2.18 -6.18 2.58
C GLY A 206 -3.18 -5.08 2.90
N ALA A 207 -4.10 -5.37 3.81
CA ALA A 207 -5.10 -4.42 4.25
C ALA A 207 -4.85 -3.98 5.69
N SER A 208 -5.50 -2.89 6.09
CA SER A 208 -5.62 -2.53 7.50
C SER A 208 -6.54 -3.43 8.29
N TYR A 209 -6.37 -3.37 9.60
CA TYR A 209 -7.24 -4.00 10.58
C TYR A 209 -8.69 -3.56 10.37
N LEU A 210 -8.94 -2.25 10.24
CA LEU A 210 -10.28 -1.70 10.09
C LEU A 210 -10.95 -2.18 8.79
N ALA A 211 -10.20 -2.21 7.68
CA ALA A 211 -10.72 -2.66 6.39
C ALA A 211 -11.16 -4.14 6.38
N ILE A 212 -10.60 -4.97 7.26
CA ILE A 212 -10.94 -6.40 7.35
C ILE A 212 -11.96 -6.69 8.44
N PHE A 213 -11.81 -6.11 9.63
CA PHE A 213 -12.63 -6.45 10.79
C PHE A 213 -13.81 -5.50 11.00
N GLY A 214 -13.87 -4.37 10.30
CA GLY A 214 -14.96 -3.38 10.43
C GLY A 214 -15.01 -2.66 11.78
N VAL A 215 -14.00 -2.87 12.64
CA VAL A 215 -13.88 -2.24 13.96
C VAL A 215 -12.46 -1.70 14.17
N PRO A 216 -12.29 -0.68 15.03
CA PRO A 216 -10.96 -0.17 15.38
C PRO A 216 -10.09 -1.26 16.01
N ALA A 217 -8.79 -1.23 15.70
CA ALA A 217 -7.84 -2.14 16.30
C ALA A 217 -7.72 -1.85 17.82
N PRO A 218 -7.52 -2.86 18.67
CA PRO A 218 -7.20 -2.64 20.08
C PRO A 218 -5.98 -1.73 20.23
N VAL A 219 -5.97 -0.90 21.28
CA VAL A 219 -4.85 0.01 21.57
C VAL A 219 -3.55 -0.78 21.63
N GLY A 220 -2.52 -0.29 20.92
CA GLY A 220 -1.20 -0.92 20.85
C GLY A 220 -1.07 -2.07 19.84
N THR A 221 -2.14 -2.40 19.10
CA THR A 221 -2.01 -3.29 17.93
C THR A 221 -1.67 -2.47 16.68
N PRO A 222 -0.83 -3.00 15.78
CA PRO A 222 -0.60 -2.33 14.53
C PRO A 222 -1.90 -2.29 13.73
N THR A 223 -2.12 -1.22 12.98
CA THR A 223 -3.39 -0.98 12.30
C THR A 223 -3.33 -1.31 10.82
N GLN A 224 -2.15 -1.37 10.21
CA GLN A 224 -1.97 -1.46 8.77
C GLN A 224 -0.74 -2.29 8.40
N THR A 225 -0.75 -2.78 7.16
CA THR A 225 0.40 -3.49 6.57
C THR A 225 1.50 -2.46 6.28
N THR A 226 2.69 -2.67 6.86
CA THR A 226 3.77 -1.68 6.86
C THR A 226 5.09 -2.31 6.47
N ALA A 227 5.71 -1.79 5.42
CA ALA A 227 7.09 -2.08 5.04
C ALA A 227 7.88 -0.77 5.01
N ASN A 228 8.62 -0.44 6.07
CA ASN A 228 9.32 0.85 6.20
C ASN A 228 10.79 0.74 6.62
N GLY A 229 11.36 -0.47 6.62
CA GLY A 229 12.76 -0.68 7.01
C GLY A 229 13.79 -0.41 5.91
N GLY A 230 13.36 -0.37 4.65
CA GLY A 230 14.25 -0.24 3.49
C GLY A 230 14.57 -1.59 2.90
N ASN A 231 14.29 -1.76 1.60
CA ASN A 231 14.32 -3.07 0.94
C ASN A 231 13.49 -4.14 1.71
N SER A 232 12.52 -3.70 2.51
CA SER A 232 11.73 -4.55 3.39
C SER A 232 10.47 -5.04 2.69
N VAL A 233 10.01 -6.24 3.04
CA VAL A 233 8.82 -6.86 2.45
C VAL A 233 7.83 -7.21 3.56
N ALA A 234 6.64 -6.60 3.55
CA ALA A 234 5.52 -6.93 4.42
C ALA A 234 4.33 -7.39 3.56
N ILE A 235 3.92 -8.65 3.70
CA ILE A 235 2.81 -9.22 2.93
C ILE A 235 1.83 -9.92 3.88
N GLY A 236 0.58 -9.49 3.87
CA GLY A 236 -0.51 -9.99 4.70
C GLY A 236 -1.11 -8.90 5.60
N THR A 237 -2.36 -9.09 6.03
CA THR A 237 -3.08 -8.11 6.84
C THR A 237 -2.31 -7.78 8.12
N VAL A 238 -1.98 -6.49 8.31
CA VAL A 238 -1.23 -6.01 9.47
C VAL A 238 0.17 -6.66 9.61
N ALA A 239 0.77 -7.12 8.50
CA ALA A 239 2.17 -7.55 8.53
C ALA A 239 3.08 -6.32 8.72
N GLN A 240 4.16 -6.47 9.49
CA GLN A 240 5.11 -5.41 9.78
C GLN A 240 6.54 -5.85 9.47
N ALA A 241 7.17 -5.17 8.51
CA ALA A 241 8.59 -5.28 8.20
C ALA A 241 9.24 -3.90 8.39
N THR A 242 9.76 -3.65 9.60
CA THR A 242 10.28 -2.33 9.99
C THR A 242 11.79 -2.27 10.13
N GLY A 243 12.46 -3.42 10.13
CA GLY A 243 13.91 -3.49 10.02
C GLY A 243 14.39 -3.40 8.56
N GLN A 244 15.58 -2.86 8.34
CA GLN A 244 16.23 -2.92 7.02
C GLN A 244 16.31 -4.37 6.53
N GLY A 245 15.97 -4.60 5.26
CA GLY A 245 16.01 -5.93 4.64
C GLY A 245 15.03 -6.93 5.26
N ALA A 246 14.17 -6.48 6.18
CA ALA A 246 13.30 -7.38 6.91
C ALA A 246 12.19 -7.94 6.02
N ILE A 247 11.83 -9.20 6.26
CA ILE A 247 10.78 -9.90 5.53
C ILE A 247 9.73 -10.36 6.54
N ALA A 248 8.50 -9.88 6.40
CA ALA A 248 7.34 -10.29 7.18
C ALA A 248 6.24 -10.82 6.23
N LEU A 249 6.05 -12.13 6.19
CA LEU A 249 5.05 -12.79 5.35
C LEU A 249 4.01 -13.51 6.22
N GLY A 250 2.76 -13.09 6.13
CA GLY A 250 1.61 -13.63 6.84
C GLY A 250 0.89 -12.57 7.67
N GLY A 251 -0.42 -12.74 7.86
CA GLY A 251 -1.20 -11.81 8.68
C GLY A 251 -0.60 -11.68 10.09
N THR A 252 -0.46 -10.44 10.56
CA THR A 252 0.16 -10.08 11.85
C THR A 252 1.61 -10.56 12.06
N SER A 253 2.31 -10.98 11.00
CA SER A 253 3.75 -11.28 11.08
C SER A 253 4.55 -10.01 11.40
N ASN A 254 5.67 -10.18 12.11
CA ASN A 254 6.44 -9.07 12.66
C ASN A 254 7.95 -9.31 12.51
N ALA A 255 8.60 -8.54 11.64
CA ALA A 255 10.05 -8.52 11.45
C ALA A 255 10.57 -7.09 11.65
N ASN A 256 10.98 -6.78 12.89
CA ASN A 256 11.30 -5.40 13.31
C ASN A 256 12.78 -5.07 13.41
N ALA A 257 13.64 -6.07 13.21
CA ALA A 257 15.08 -5.90 13.30
C ALA A 257 15.74 -6.05 11.93
N VAL A 258 16.97 -5.54 11.81
CA VAL A 258 17.76 -5.59 10.57
C VAL A 258 17.94 -7.05 10.13
N ASP A 259 17.66 -7.29 8.85
CA ASP A 259 17.71 -8.58 8.17
C ASP A 259 16.90 -9.70 8.85
N ALA A 260 15.87 -9.32 9.62
CA ALA A 260 14.99 -10.27 10.29
C ALA A 260 13.98 -10.88 9.30
N THR A 261 13.73 -12.18 9.41
CA THR A 261 12.76 -12.91 8.57
C THR A 261 11.68 -13.54 9.44
N ALA A 262 10.43 -13.13 9.26
CA ALA A 262 9.24 -13.69 9.90
C ALA A 262 8.26 -14.23 8.85
N LEU A 263 8.09 -15.56 8.77
CA LEU A 263 7.24 -16.23 7.80
C LEU A 263 6.17 -17.07 8.50
N GLY A 264 4.92 -16.64 8.46
CA GLY A 264 3.77 -17.29 9.05
C GLY A 264 2.88 -16.30 9.81
N ARG A 265 1.60 -16.65 9.97
CA ARG A 265 0.64 -15.81 10.71
C ARG A 265 1.14 -15.60 12.15
N GLY A 266 1.32 -14.35 12.56
CA GLY A 266 1.84 -14.00 13.89
C GLY A 266 3.27 -14.47 14.19
N ALA A 267 4.05 -14.87 13.19
CA ALA A 267 5.48 -15.15 13.35
C ALA A 267 6.21 -13.86 13.77
N ARG A 268 7.18 -13.96 14.67
CA ARG A 268 7.91 -12.80 15.23
C ARG A 268 9.42 -13.02 15.17
N ALA A 269 10.11 -12.18 14.42
CA ALA A 269 11.56 -12.09 14.37
C ALA A 269 11.98 -10.70 14.90
N ASN A 270 12.37 -10.64 16.18
CA ASN A 270 12.65 -9.39 16.88
C ASN A 270 14.15 -9.10 17.04
N GLY A 271 15.02 -10.09 16.81
CA GLY A 271 16.46 -9.92 16.86
C GLY A 271 17.08 -9.59 15.51
N VAL A 272 18.24 -8.93 15.51
CA VAL A 272 19.04 -8.73 14.28
C VAL A 272 19.40 -10.08 13.68
N LEU A 273 19.21 -10.26 12.37
CA LEU A 273 19.41 -11.53 11.65
C LEU A 273 18.55 -12.69 12.17
N ALA A 274 17.50 -12.42 12.95
CA ALA A 274 16.64 -13.47 13.50
C ALA A 274 15.71 -14.05 12.43
N THR A 275 15.47 -15.36 12.47
CA THR A 275 14.60 -16.06 11.51
C THR A 275 13.50 -16.83 12.25
N ALA A 276 12.24 -16.45 12.04
CA ALA A 276 11.06 -17.10 12.59
C ALA A 276 10.18 -17.64 11.44
N VAL A 277 10.02 -18.95 11.34
CA VAL A 277 9.24 -19.62 10.29
C VAL A 277 8.20 -20.54 10.93
N GLY A 278 6.92 -20.31 10.66
CA GLY A 278 5.78 -21.05 11.22
C GLY A 278 4.82 -20.14 11.98
N ALA A 279 3.55 -20.55 12.07
CA ALA A 279 2.52 -19.77 12.74
C ALA A 279 2.87 -19.56 14.23
N GLY A 280 2.92 -18.31 14.66
CA GLY A 280 3.28 -17.95 16.04
C GLY A 280 4.71 -18.30 16.47
N SER A 281 5.61 -18.66 15.55
CA SER A 281 7.03 -18.86 15.84
C SER A 281 7.69 -17.57 16.34
N GLN A 282 8.70 -17.67 17.20
CA GLN A 282 9.33 -16.55 17.87
C GLN A 282 10.86 -16.71 17.92
N ALA A 283 11.55 -15.93 17.10
CA ALA A 283 13.00 -15.73 17.17
C ALA A 283 13.25 -14.38 17.86
N ARG A 284 13.52 -14.43 19.18
CA ARG A 284 13.39 -13.26 20.07
C ARG A 284 14.64 -12.40 20.15
N VAL A 285 15.80 -12.97 19.85
CA VAL A 285 17.11 -12.36 20.11
C VAL A 285 17.99 -12.46 18.86
N SER A 286 19.09 -11.70 18.81
CA SER A 286 20.00 -11.65 17.66
C SER A 286 20.49 -13.03 17.23
N GLU A 287 20.51 -13.26 15.92
CA GLU A 287 20.93 -14.49 15.25
C GLU A 287 20.16 -15.75 15.69
N SER A 288 19.01 -15.59 16.37
CA SER A 288 18.17 -16.72 16.76
C SER A 288 17.32 -17.25 15.60
N THR A 289 17.12 -18.56 15.54
CA THR A 289 16.33 -19.22 14.48
C THR A 289 15.25 -20.09 15.09
N ALA A 290 13.97 -19.81 14.80
CA ALA A 290 12.82 -20.58 15.25
C ALA A 290 12.01 -21.09 14.05
N VAL A 291 12.01 -22.39 13.79
CA VAL A 291 11.31 -23.03 12.66
C VAL A 291 10.30 -24.05 13.18
N GLY A 292 9.01 -23.74 13.09
CA GLY A 292 7.90 -24.58 13.50
C GLY A 292 6.79 -23.75 14.14
N THR A 293 5.55 -24.26 14.06
CA THR A 293 4.42 -23.62 14.76
C THR A 293 4.73 -23.50 16.24
N LEU A 294 4.66 -22.29 16.79
CA LEU A 294 4.98 -21.97 18.19
C LEU A 294 6.42 -22.31 18.64
N ALA A 295 7.37 -22.52 17.72
CA ALA A 295 8.78 -22.66 18.09
C ALA A 295 9.31 -21.36 18.71
N ILE A 296 10.16 -21.46 19.74
CA ILE A 296 10.73 -20.32 20.46
C ILE A 296 12.25 -20.46 20.53
N ALA A 297 12.97 -19.54 19.90
CA ALA A 297 14.40 -19.36 20.08
C ALA A 297 14.63 -18.07 20.88
N ALA A 298 15.02 -18.22 22.15
CA ALA A 298 15.12 -17.14 23.12
C ALA A 298 16.56 -16.81 23.57
N GLY A 299 17.54 -17.67 23.26
CA GLY A 299 18.95 -17.39 23.47
C GLY A 299 19.60 -16.68 22.27
N VAL A 300 20.71 -16.00 22.50
CA VAL A 300 21.55 -15.44 21.43
C VAL A 300 22.09 -16.58 20.57
N LYS A 301 21.99 -16.49 19.24
CA LYS A 301 22.43 -17.55 18.29
C LYS A 301 21.76 -18.92 18.55
N SER A 302 20.62 -18.97 19.24
CA SER A 302 19.95 -20.23 19.52
C SER A 302 19.07 -20.69 18.35
N THR A 303 18.88 -22.00 18.20
CA THR A 303 18.10 -22.59 17.12
C THR A 303 17.03 -23.54 17.67
N ALA A 304 15.76 -23.27 17.41
CA ALA A 304 14.62 -24.12 17.74
C ALA A 304 13.94 -24.62 16.46
N ILE A 305 13.86 -25.94 16.25
CA ILE A 305 13.24 -26.56 15.07
C ILE A 305 12.22 -27.60 15.53
N GLY A 306 10.94 -27.39 15.21
CA GLY A 306 9.84 -28.29 15.56
C GLY A 306 8.67 -27.56 16.19
N ASN A 307 7.49 -28.20 16.17
CA ASN A 307 6.32 -27.63 16.83
C ASN A 307 6.57 -27.51 18.34
N ASN A 308 6.44 -26.29 18.87
CA ASN A 308 6.66 -25.98 20.28
C ASN A 308 8.06 -26.35 20.80
N ALA A 309 9.09 -26.40 19.93
CA ALA A 309 10.48 -26.52 20.32
C ALA A 309 10.96 -25.22 21.01
N GLY A 310 11.81 -25.33 22.04
CA GLY A 310 12.29 -24.21 22.84
C GLY A 310 13.82 -24.23 23.00
N ALA A 311 14.52 -23.25 22.42
CA ALA A 311 15.96 -23.05 22.58
C ALA A 311 16.22 -21.79 23.41
N ALA A 312 16.25 -21.94 24.74
CA ALA A 312 16.36 -20.84 25.70
C ALA A 312 17.82 -20.47 26.05
N GLY A 313 18.75 -21.42 25.98
CA GLY A 313 20.16 -21.15 26.23
C GLY A 313 20.84 -20.43 25.05
N ASP A 314 21.86 -19.62 25.33
CA ASP A 314 22.70 -19.02 24.29
C ASP A 314 23.43 -20.12 23.51
N GLN A 315 23.53 -19.97 22.19
CA GLN A 315 24.14 -20.94 21.27
C GLN A 315 23.54 -22.36 21.38
N SER A 316 22.33 -22.50 21.89
CA SER A 316 21.68 -23.80 22.09
C SER A 316 20.90 -24.27 20.85
N LEU A 317 20.70 -25.58 20.74
CA LEU A 317 19.92 -26.20 19.66
C LEU A 317 18.81 -27.08 20.26
N ALA A 318 17.55 -26.79 19.94
CA ALA A 318 16.40 -27.65 20.26
C ALA A 318 15.74 -28.13 18.96
N ALA A 319 15.80 -29.42 18.63
CA ALA A 319 15.25 -29.99 17.41
C ALA A 319 14.29 -31.16 17.70
N GLY A 320 12.99 -30.94 17.54
CA GLY A 320 11.93 -31.94 17.74
C GLY A 320 10.65 -31.33 18.29
N TYR A 321 9.53 -32.07 18.18
CA TYR A 321 8.27 -31.69 18.85
C TYR A 321 8.51 -31.60 20.36
N LEU A 322 8.24 -30.45 20.98
CA LEU A 322 8.48 -30.18 22.41
C LEU A 322 9.95 -30.33 22.88
N ALA A 323 10.94 -30.34 21.99
CA ALA A 323 12.35 -30.37 22.41
C ALA A 323 12.71 -29.08 23.18
N GLN A 324 13.48 -29.18 24.26
CA GLN A 324 13.91 -28.05 25.09
C GLN A 324 15.42 -28.05 25.30
N SER A 325 16.09 -26.99 24.88
CA SER A 325 17.51 -26.74 25.16
C SER A 325 17.62 -25.48 26.01
N ILE A 326 17.84 -25.66 27.30
CA ILE A 326 17.80 -24.58 28.31
C ILE A 326 19.21 -24.13 28.69
N GLY A 327 20.16 -25.06 28.82
CA GLY A 327 21.53 -24.69 29.17
C GLY A 327 22.23 -23.92 28.04
N PRO A 328 23.18 -23.02 28.35
CA PRO A 328 24.01 -22.40 27.32
C PRO A 328 24.86 -23.46 26.61
N VAL A 329 25.05 -23.31 25.30
CA VAL A 329 25.79 -24.25 24.43
C VAL A 329 25.22 -25.68 24.47
N SER A 330 23.96 -25.85 24.88
CA SER A 330 23.32 -27.16 24.99
C SER A 330 22.68 -27.62 23.68
N THR A 331 22.46 -28.93 23.53
CA THR A 331 21.79 -29.52 22.36
C THR A 331 20.73 -30.54 22.78
N ALA A 332 19.47 -30.32 22.40
CA ALA A 332 18.37 -31.27 22.56
C ALA A 332 17.85 -31.70 21.17
N VAL A 333 17.90 -32.99 20.85
CA VAL A 333 17.41 -33.54 19.58
C VAL A 333 16.53 -34.74 19.84
N GLY A 334 15.26 -34.67 19.40
CA GLY A 334 14.25 -35.69 19.61
C GLY A 334 12.97 -35.12 20.22
N ALA A 335 11.83 -35.77 19.98
CA ALA A 335 10.57 -35.31 20.55
C ALA A 335 10.63 -35.39 22.09
N GLY A 336 10.36 -34.27 22.77
CA GLY A 336 10.44 -34.13 24.21
C GLY A 336 11.86 -34.23 24.82
N ALA A 337 12.92 -34.18 24.01
CA ALA A 337 14.30 -34.17 24.53
C ALA A 337 14.56 -32.89 25.35
N GLN A 338 15.30 -33.00 26.46
CA GLN A 338 15.59 -31.90 27.38
C GLN A 338 17.07 -31.81 27.70
N SER A 339 17.72 -30.73 27.27
CA SER A 339 19.11 -30.42 27.61
C SER A 339 19.15 -29.24 28.57
N LEU A 340 19.30 -29.50 29.87
CA LEU A 340 19.16 -28.50 30.94
C LEU A 340 20.52 -27.96 31.42
N GLY A 341 21.55 -28.80 31.40
CA GLY A 341 22.91 -28.43 31.81
C GLY A 341 23.64 -27.54 30.79
N ALA A 342 24.60 -26.73 31.26
CA ALA A 342 25.49 -26.02 30.35
C ALA A 342 26.36 -27.01 29.56
N SER A 343 26.54 -26.77 28.27
CA SER A 343 27.27 -27.64 27.34
C SER A 343 26.79 -29.10 27.34
N SER A 344 25.54 -29.38 27.72
CA SER A 344 25.00 -30.74 27.74
C SER A 344 24.30 -31.13 26.44
N ALA A 345 24.16 -32.43 26.19
CA ALA A 345 23.52 -32.97 25.00
C ALA A 345 22.49 -34.04 25.34
N ALA A 346 21.24 -33.88 24.89
CA ALA A 346 20.16 -34.86 25.01
C ALA A 346 19.70 -35.29 23.60
N LEU A 347 20.06 -36.50 23.19
CA LEU A 347 19.77 -37.05 21.86
C LEU A 347 18.89 -38.29 21.98
N GLY A 348 17.59 -38.15 21.70
CA GLY A 348 16.61 -39.22 21.73
C GLY A 348 15.23 -38.74 22.14
N ASN A 349 14.19 -39.52 21.83
CA ASN A 349 12.82 -39.23 22.29
C ASN A 349 12.77 -39.25 23.83
N GLY A 350 12.44 -38.11 24.44
CA GLY A 350 12.41 -37.96 25.90
C GLY A 350 13.76 -38.11 26.61
N ALA A 351 14.89 -38.00 25.90
CA ALA A 351 16.21 -37.98 26.53
C ALA A 351 16.36 -36.74 27.42
N VAL A 352 16.99 -36.86 28.59
CA VAL A 352 17.22 -35.77 29.54
C VAL A 352 18.70 -35.67 29.91
N ALA A 353 19.30 -34.49 29.76
CA ALA A 353 20.69 -34.20 30.14
C ALA A 353 20.73 -32.99 31.09
N GLU A 354 20.75 -33.27 32.39
CA GLU A 354 20.66 -32.25 33.45
C GLU A 354 22.04 -31.74 33.89
N GLY A 355 23.04 -32.60 33.89
CA GLY A 355 24.39 -32.25 34.34
C GLY A 355 25.12 -31.34 33.36
N GLU A 356 25.99 -30.47 33.87
CA GLU A 356 26.95 -29.73 33.05
C GLU A 356 27.85 -30.71 32.27
N PHE A 357 28.09 -30.46 30.99
CA PHE A 357 28.84 -31.34 30.08
C PHE A 357 28.31 -32.79 29.99
N SER A 358 27.08 -33.05 30.45
CA SER A 358 26.49 -34.38 30.40
C SER A 358 26.02 -34.73 28.99
N THR A 359 25.96 -36.03 28.67
CA THR A 359 25.44 -36.51 27.38
C THR A 359 24.47 -37.66 27.61
N SER A 360 23.20 -37.44 27.32
CA SER A 360 22.16 -38.46 27.29
C SER A 360 21.90 -38.86 25.84
N LEU A 361 22.11 -40.14 25.51
CA LEU A 361 22.03 -40.64 24.14
C LEU A 361 21.17 -41.91 24.10
N GLY A 362 19.92 -41.76 23.69
CA GLY A 362 18.93 -42.84 23.63
C GLY A 362 17.53 -42.35 23.98
N PRO A 363 16.47 -43.07 23.58
CA PRO A 363 15.13 -42.75 24.03
C PRO A 363 15.05 -42.92 25.56
N LEU A 364 14.46 -41.93 26.23
CA LEU A 364 14.23 -41.90 27.68
C LEU A 364 15.48 -42.06 28.56
N SER A 365 16.70 -41.86 28.02
CA SER A 365 17.92 -41.86 28.83
C SER A 365 18.03 -40.60 29.68
N VAL A 366 18.69 -40.68 30.84
CA VAL A 366 18.87 -39.58 31.79
C VAL A 366 20.33 -39.46 32.20
N ALA A 367 20.95 -38.31 31.95
CA ALA A 367 22.29 -37.96 32.43
C ALA A 367 22.20 -36.78 33.43
N ALA A 368 22.11 -37.09 34.71
CA ALA A 368 21.96 -36.10 35.79
C ALA A 368 23.30 -35.65 36.40
N GLY A 369 24.34 -36.49 36.34
CA GLY A 369 25.69 -36.12 36.83
C GLY A 369 26.44 -35.19 35.88
N GLY A 370 27.35 -34.36 36.41
CA GLY A 370 28.27 -33.57 35.57
C GLY A 370 29.27 -34.46 34.82
N ASN A 371 29.58 -34.16 33.56
CA ASN A 371 30.38 -35.03 32.67
C ASN A 371 29.86 -36.48 32.61
N ALA A 372 28.57 -36.72 32.82
CA ALA A 372 28.02 -38.07 32.84
C ALA A 372 27.52 -38.49 31.44
N PRO A 373 28.07 -39.56 30.84
CA PRO A 373 27.47 -40.17 29.67
C PRO A 373 26.40 -41.20 30.06
N ALA A 374 25.23 -41.13 29.43
CA ALA A 374 24.15 -42.12 29.53
C ALA A 374 23.77 -42.64 28.12
N PRO A 375 24.57 -43.54 27.52
CA PRO A 375 24.26 -44.13 26.22
C PRO A 375 23.32 -45.33 26.34
N GLY A 376 22.36 -45.43 25.43
CA GLY A 376 21.37 -46.50 25.36
C GLY A 376 19.97 -46.06 25.79
N ALA A 377 18.95 -46.79 25.36
CA ALA A 377 17.58 -46.53 25.79
C ALA A 377 17.45 -46.69 27.31
N ILE A 378 16.76 -45.75 27.99
CA ILE A 378 16.48 -45.81 29.43
C ILE A 378 17.75 -45.84 30.30
N ALA A 379 18.93 -45.54 29.74
CA ALA A 379 20.17 -45.47 30.52
C ALA A 379 20.12 -44.32 31.53
N VAL A 380 20.52 -44.57 32.77
CA VAL A 380 20.52 -43.53 33.82
C VAL A 380 21.91 -43.36 34.40
N SER A 381 22.47 -42.15 34.33
CA SER A 381 23.68 -41.76 35.04
C SER A 381 23.41 -40.64 36.03
N ARG A 382 23.53 -40.91 37.33
CA ARG A 382 23.28 -39.95 38.42
C ARG A 382 24.54 -39.39 39.07
N SER A 383 25.70 -39.94 38.76
CA SER A 383 26.97 -39.55 39.40
C SER A 383 27.88 -38.88 38.38
N SER A 384 28.57 -37.83 38.83
CA SER A 384 29.54 -37.14 37.97
C SER A 384 30.65 -38.08 37.51
N ASN A 385 31.12 -37.89 36.28
CA ASN A 385 32.20 -38.68 35.65
C ASN A 385 31.93 -40.20 35.58
N ARG A 386 30.68 -40.66 35.70
CA ARG A 386 30.31 -42.08 35.64
C ARG A 386 29.41 -42.35 34.45
N LYS A 387 29.67 -43.47 33.77
CA LYS A 387 28.80 -43.96 32.70
C LYS A 387 27.55 -44.60 33.30
N GLY A 388 26.38 -44.18 32.83
CA GLY A 388 25.11 -44.86 33.08
C GLY A 388 25.01 -46.12 32.21
N LEU A 389 24.50 -47.21 32.79
CA LEU A 389 24.23 -48.44 32.06
C LEU A 389 22.71 -48.58 31.89
N GLY A 390 22.27 -48.87 30.66
CA GLY A 390 20.90 -49.29 30.37
C GLY A 390 20.70 -50.77 30.72
N ALA A 391 19.43 -51.18 30.83
CA ALA A 391 19.05 -52.59 30.88
C ALA A 391 19.07 -53.22 29.48
#